data_AF-A0A3D3T2J1-F1
#
_entry.id   AF-A0A3D3T2J1-F1
#
_cell.length_a   1.000
_cell.length_b   1.000
_cell.length_c   1.000
_cell.angle_alpha   90.00
_cell.angle_beta   90.00
_cell.angle_gamma   90.00
#
_symmetry.space_group_name_H-M   'P 1'
#
loop_
_entity.id
_entity.type
_entity.pdbx_description
1 polymer ?
#
loop_
_entity_poly.entity_id
_entity_poly.type
_entity_poly.pdbx_seq_one_letter_code
_entity_poly.pdbx_strand_id
1 'polypeptide(L)' 'DILMFNAGKVPVGRDQIQHVEMARDIGQRFNFHYGDHFVLPEAVVDDNVALLQGLDGRKMSKSYG' A
#
# COMPACT_ATOMS: atom_id res chain seq x y z
N ASP A 1 -6.66 9.26 0.50
CA ASP A 1 -5.73 9.36 -0.65
C ASP A 1 -5.99 8.28 -1.69
N ILE A 2 -5.82 6.99 -1.37
CA ILE A 2 -6.00 5.89 -2.34
C ILE A 2 -7.38 5.92 -3.04
N LEU A 3 -8.47 5.92 -2.26
CA LEU A 3 -9.83 5.90 -2.81
C LEU A 3 -10.22 7.19 -3.55
N MET A 4 -9.63 8.33 -3.17
CA MET A 4 -9.96 9.63 -3.77
C MET A 4 -9.60 9.69 -5.26
N PHE A 5 -8.55 8.97 -5.67
CA PHE A 5 -8.10 8.90 -7.05
C PHE A 5 -8.53 7.62 -7.78
N ASN A 6 -9.38 6.78 -7.15
CA ASN A 6 -9.79 5.49 -7.70
C ASN A 6 -8.61 4.61 -8.16
N ALA A 7 -7.53 4.60 -7.37
CA ALA A 7 -6.35 3.82 -7.69
C ALA A 7 -6.62 2.33 -7.49
N GLY A 8 -6.65 1.54 -8.58
CA GLY A 8 -6.89 0.10 -8.51
C GLY A 8 -5.67 -0.72 -8.08
N LYS A 9 -4.44 -0.23 -8.30
CA LYS A 9 -3.20 -0.92 -7.92
C LYS A 9 -2.29 0.04 -7.17
N VAL A 10 -1.86 -0.35 -5.97
CA VAL A 10 -1.04 0.49 -5.09
C VAL A 10 0.26 -0.24 -4.78
N PRO A 11 1.41 0.22 -5.30
CA PRO A 11 2.70 -0.37 -4.99
C PRO A 11 3.06 -0.07 -3.53
N VAL A 12 3.26 -1.12 -2.73
CA VAL A 12 3.54 -1.00 -1.29
C VAL A 12 4.58 -2.02 -0.85
N GLY A 13 5.31 -1.70 0.22
CA GLY A 13 6.14 -2.67 0.92
C GLY A 13 5.28 -3.75 1.60
N ARG A 14 5.87 -4.92 1.88
CA ARG A 14 5.17 -6.03 2.58
C ARG A 14 4.57 -5.61 3.93
N ASP A 15 5.23 -4.69 4.62
CA ASP A 15 4.81 -4.10 5.89
C ASP A 15 3.59 -3.17 5.75
N GLN A 16 3.28 -2.70 4.55
CA GLN A 16 2.22 -1.73 4.28
C GLN A 16 0.97 -2.32 3.64
N ILE A 17 0.94 -3.64 3.37
CA ILE A 17 -0.23 -4.34 2.79
C ILE A 17 -1.50 -4.06 3.62
N GLN A 18 -1.39 -4.07 4.95
CA GLN A 18 -2.52 -3.83 5.86
C GLN A 18 -3.20 -2.48 5.63
N HIS A 19 -2.44 -1.43 5.26
CA HIS A 19 -3.04 -0.13 4.95
C HIS A 19 -3.91 -0.17 3.70
N VAL A 20 -3.50 -0.94 2.69
CA VAL A 20 -4.28 -1.12 1.45
C VAL A 20 -5.53 -1.94 1.72
N GLU A 21 -5.44 -2.97 2.56
CA GLU A 21 -6.60 -3.76 3.01
C GLU A 21 -7.63 -2.91 3.75
N MET A 22 -7.19 -2.06 4.69
CA MET A 22 -8.09 -1.13 5.39
C MET A 22 -8.77 -0.16 4.42
N ALA A 23 -8.03 0.36 3.42
CA ALA A 23 -8.61 1.24 2.40
C ALA A 23 -9.65 0.49 1.55
N ARG A 24 -9.40 -0.77 1.20
CA ARG A 24 -10.36 -1.62 0.48
C ARG A 24 -11.63 -1.86 1.27
N ASP A 25 -11.52 -2.20 2.56
CA ASP A 25 -12.67 -2.45 3.42
C ASP A 25 -13.55 -1.19 3.59
N ILE A 26 -12.91 -0.02 3.73
CA ILE A 26 -13.60 1.27 3.78
C ILE A 26 -14.33 1.55 2.45
N GLY A 27 -13.65 1.37 1.32
CA GLY A 27 -14.23 1.56 -0.02
C GLY A 27 -15.41 0.61 -0.27
N GLN A 28 -15.27 -0.66 0.11
CA GLN A 28 -16.33 -1.66 -0.05
C GLN A 28 -17.56 -1.33 0.80
N ARG A 29 -17.36 -0.93 2.08
CA ARG A 29 -18.48 -0.50 2.94
C ARG A 29 -19.17 0.73 2.37
N PHE A 30 -18.41 1.70 1.87
CA PHE A 30 -18.98 2.87 1.23
C PHE A 30 -19.81 2.49 0.00
N ASN A 31 -19.26 1.65 -0.88
CA ASN A 31 -19.97 1.21 -2.08
C ASN A 31 -21.25 0.43 -1.76
N PHE A 32 -21.23 -0.37 -0.70
CA PHE A 32 -22.41 -1.09 -0.22
C PHE A 32 -23.53 -0.14 0.23
N HIS A 33 -23.19 0.93 0.96
CA HIS A 33 -24.19 1.86 1.49
C HIS A 33 -24.69 2.89 0.48
N TYR A 34 -23.82 3.33 -0.42
CA TYR A 34 -24.10 4.48 -1.30
C TYR A 34 -24.17 4.12 -2.79
N GLY A 35 -23.89 2.87 -3.17
CA GLY A 35 -23.77 2.43 -4.57
C GLY A 35 -22.32 2.44 -5.04
N ASP A 36 -22.05 1.96 -6.25
CA ASP A 36 -20.68 1.74 -6.71
C ASP A 36 -19.95 3.05 -7.08
N HIS A 37 -19.11 3.56 -6.17
CA HIS A 37 -18.42 4.85 -6.31
C HIS A 37 -16.89 4.72 -6.35
N PHE A 38 -16.33 3.81 -5.55
CA PHE A 38 -14.90 3.63 -5.42
C PHE A 38 -14.39 2.36 -6.10
N VAL A 39 -13.23 2.45 -6.75
CA VAL A 39 -12.47 1.27 -7.18
C VAL A 39 -11.76 0.68 -5.97
N LEU A 40 -11.92 -0.63 -5.76
CA LEU A 40 -11.27 -1.34 -4.67
C LEU A 40 -9.77 -1.52 -4.97
N PRO A 41 -8.88 -0.96 -4.13
CA PRO A 41 -7.44 -1.01 -4.37
C PRO A 41 -6.87 -2.40 -4.06
N GLU A 42 -5.87 -2.81 -4.85
CA GLU A 42 -5.04 -3.99 -4.62
C GLU A 42 -3.60 -3.60 -4.32
N ALA A 43 -3.02 -4.22 -3.29
CA ALA A 43 -1.61 -4.06 -2.97
C ALA A 43 -0.75 -4.78 -4.01
N VAL A 44 0.22 -4.07 -4.58
CA VAL A 44 1.25 -4.64 -5.45
C VAL A 44 2.56 -4.61 -4.68
N VAL A 45 3.11 -5.79 -4.42
CA VAL A 45 4.41 -5.94 -3.78
C VAL A 45 5.41 -6.33 -4.85
N ASP A 46 6.50 -5.58 -4.96
CA ASP A 46 7.62 -5.99 -5.79
C ASP A 46 8.58 -6.84 -4.95
N ASP A 47 8.64 -8.13 -5.28
CA ASP A 47 9.52 -9.10 -4.61
C ASP A 47 11.01 -8.92 -4.98
N ASN A 48 11.31 -8.13 -6.02
CA ASN A 48 12.68 -7.89 -6.49
C ASN A 48 13.35 -6.66 -5.85
N VAL A 49 12.72 -6.02 -4.88
CA VAL A 49 13.36 -4.91 -4.14
C VAL A 49 14.40 -5.50 -3.20
N ALA A 50 15.59 -5.77 -3.73
CA ALA A 50 16.75 -6.10 -2.94
C ALA A 50 16.96 -5.01 -1.89
N LEU A 51 16.86 -5.40 -0.61
CA LEU A 51 17.14 -4.50 0.50
C LEU A 51 18.61 -4.06 0.38
N LEU A 52 18.82 -2.81 -0.02
CA LEU A 52 20.17 -2.25 -0.09
C LEU A 52 20.77 -2.26 1.31
N GLN A 53 21.97 -2.82 1.44
CA GLN A 53 22.73 -2.75 2.68
C GLN A 53 23.31 -1.34 2.84
N GLY A 54 23.18 -0.79 4.04
CA GLY A 54 23.86 0.42 4.47
C GLY A 54 25.37 0.20 4.56
N LEU A 55 26.12 1.29 4.68
CA LEU A 55 27.58 1.25 4.84
C LEU A 55 28.02 0.51 6.11
N ASP A 56 27.11 0.33 7.06
CA ASP A 56 27.28 -0.39 8.33
C ASP A 56 26.81 -1.86 8.28
N GLY A 57 26.43 -2.37 7.10
CA GLY A 57 25.94 -3.73 6.91
C GLY A 57 24.50 -3.99 7.38
N ARG A 58 23.82 -3.01 7.98
CA ARG A 58 22.38 -3.09 8.31
C ARG A 58 21.54 -2.71 7.09
N LYS A 59 20.22 -2.91 7.15
CA LYS A 59 19.30 -2.38 6.12
C LYS A 59 19.51 -0.87 6.00
N MET A 60 19.76 -0.36 4.80
CA MET A 60 19.89 1.08 4.57
C MET A 60 18.59 1.77 5.01
N SER A 61 18.71 2.71 5.95
CA SER A 61 17.59 3.50 6.45
C SER A 61 18.01 4.94 6.62
N LYS A 62 17.11 5.88 6.29
CA LYS A 62 17.28 7.31 6.58
C LYS A 62 17.37 7.61 8.08
N SER A 63 16.97 6.67 8.94
CA SER A 63 17.01 6.83 10.40
C SER A 63 18.33 6.39 11.06
N TYR A 64 19.27 5.83 10.30
CA TYR A 64 20.58 5.42 10.83
C TYR A 64 21.69 6.46 10.59
N GLY A 65 21.36 7.60 9.95
CA GLY A 65 22.26 8.75 9.73
C GLY A 65 21.88 9.92 10.62
#